data_AF-A0A1X7BU22-F1
#
_entry.id   AF-A0A1X7BU22-F1
#
_cell.length_a   1.000
_cell.length_b   1.000
_cell.length_c   1.000
_cell.angle_alpha   90.00
_cell.angle_beta   90.00
_cell.angle_gamma   90.00
#
_symmetry.space_group_name_H-M   'P 1'
#
loop_
_entity.id
_entity.type
_entity.pdbx_description
1 polymer ?
#
loop_
_entity_poly.entity_id
_entity_poly.type
_entity_poly.pdbx_seq_one_letter_code
_entity_poly.pdbx_strand_id
1 'polypeptide(L)' 'MDAWWVEFADGMTPDMLGENVSFEFIGGDRGMMTRLEIIIHVVNYTSYHRVFVDEMLGQIKADGPVCDFPVYLREMARPA' A
#
# COMPACT_ATOMS: atom_id res chain seq x y z
N MET A 1 0.78 8.85 -6.20
CA MET A 1 -0.25 8.04 -5.50
C MET A 1 -1.59 8.62 -5.90
N ASP A 2 -2.64 7.81 -6.04
CA ASP A 2 -3.96 8.34 -6.38
C ASP A 2 -4.40 9.33 -5.30
N ALA A 3 -4.71 10.58 -5.68
CA ALA A 3 -5.05 11.64 -4.74
C ALA A 3 -6.28 11.26 -3.91
N TRP A 4 -7.23 10.55 -4.52
CA TRP A 4 -8.42 10.06 -3.82
C TRP A 4 -8.06 9.07 -2.70
N TRP A 5 -7.08 8.19 -2.91
CA TRP A 5 -6.68 7.21 -1.90
C TRP A 5 -6.03 7.87 -0.68
N VAL A 6 -5.22 8.91 -0.93
CA VAL A 6 -4.59 9.70 0.14
C VAL A 6 -5.65 10.45 0.92
N GLU A 7 -6.55 11.16 0.24
CA GLU A 7 -7.67 11.88 0.88
C GLU A 7 -8.59 10.93 1.67
N PHE A 8 -8.87 9.74 1.13
CA PHE A 8 -9.63 8.71 1.82
C PHE A 8 -8.94 8.28 3.12
N ALA A 9 -7.63 7.98 3.07
CA ALA A 9 -6.88 7.53 4.23
C ALA A 9 -6.75 8.65 5.29
N ASP A 10 -6.50 9.89 4.86
CA ASP A 10 -6.38 11.06 5.75
C ASP A 10 -7.69 11.38 6.48
N GLY A 11 -8.83 11.08 5.86
CA GLY A 11 -10.16 11.28 6.45
C GLY A 11 -10.59 10.21 7.48
N MET A 12 -9.78 9.17 7.73
CA MET A 12 -10.17 8.07 8.61
C MET A 12 -10.04 8.41 10.10
N THR A 13 -11.09 8.15 10.87
CA THR A 13 -11.04 8.18 12.34
C THR A 13 -10.75 6.78 12.91
N PRO A 14 -10.28 6.66 14.17
CA PRO A 14 -10.05 5.35 14.80
C PRO A 14 -11.28 4.44 14.78
N ASP A 15 -12.47 5.00 14.97
CA ASP A 15 -13.73 4.23 14.94
C ASP A 15 -14.01 3.70 13.53
N MET A 16 -13.85 4.54 12.49
CA MET A 16 -13.99 4.11 11.09
C MET A 16 -12.97 3.03 10.73
N LEU A 17 -11.74 3.15 11.22
CA LEU A 17 -10.67 2.16 10.97
C LEU A 17 -11.01 0.78 11.54
N GLY A 18 -11.78 0.72 12.63
CA GLY A 18 -12.26 -0.51 13.25
C GLY A 18 -13.50 -1.13 12.59
N GLU A 19 -14.13 -0.46 11.63
CA GLU A 19 -15.33 -0.98 10.96
C GLU A 19 -14.99 -2.15 10.03
N ASN A 20 -15.75 -3.24 10.18
CA ASN A 20 -15.67 -4.40 9.29
C ASN A 20 -16.28 -4.09 7.92
N VAL A 21 -15.57 -4.48 6.87
CA VAL A 21 -16.00 -4.44 5.48
C VAL A 21 -16.02 -5.87 4.96
N SER A 22 -17.21 -6.34 4.56
CA SER A 22 -17.36 -7.61 3.86
C SER A 22 -17.16 -7.41 2.36
N PHE A 23 -16.50 -8.37 1.72
CA PHE A 23 -16.24 -8.36 0.29
C PHE A 23 -16.29 -9.78 -0.28
N GLU A 24 -16.36 -9.88 -1.60
CA GLU A 24 -16.26 -11.13 -2.33
C GLU A 24 -14.92 -11.17 -3.06
N PHE A 25 -14.18 -12.26 -2.88
CA PHE A 25 -12.98 -12.52 -3.66
C PHE A 25 -13.37 -12.79 -5.11
N ILE A 26 -12.44 -12.53 -6.05
CA ILE A 26 -12.66 -12.85 -7.47
C ILE A 26 -12.99 -14.35 -7.67
N GLY A 27 -12.53 -15.23 -6.78
CA GLY A 27 -12.85 -16.66 -6.78
C GLY A 27 -14.24 -17.04 -6.23
N GLY A 28 -15.06 -16.08 -5.79
CA GLY A 28 -16.43 -16.29 -5.28
C GLY A 28 -16.53 -16.52 -3.77
N ASP A 29 -15.40 -16.67 -3.07
CA ASP A 29 -15.39 -16.78 -1.61
C ASP A 29 -15.67 -15.43 -0.94
N ARG A 30 -16.15 -15.46 0.31
CA ARG A 30 -16.41 -14.24 1.10
C ARG A 30 -15.26 -13.94 2.04
N GLY A 31 -14.84 -12.68 2.06
CA GLY A 31 -13.86 -12.13 2.98
C GLY A 31 -14.47 -11.05 3.87
N MET A 32 -13.80 -10.80 4.99
CA MET A 32 -14.10 -9.68 5.87
C MET A 32 -12.80 -9.15 6.47
N MET A 33 -12.62 -7.85 6.44
CA MET A 33 -11.49 -7.14 7.01
C MET A 33 -11.97 -5.81 7.56
N THR A 34 -11.34 -5.33 8.63
CA THR A 34 -11.50 -3.95 9.06
C THR A 34 -10.96 -2.99 7.99
N ARG A 35 -11.41 -1.74 7.98
CA ARG A 35 -10.85 -0.73 7.07
C ARG A 35 -9.34 -0.57 7.24
N LEU A 36 -8.82 -0.64 8.47
CA LEU A 36 -7.39 -0.61 8.73
C LEU A 36 -6.66 -1.79 8.07
N GLU A 37 -7.18 -3.00 8.22
CA GLU A 37 -6.60 -4.20 7.60
C GLU A 37 -6.59 -4.08 6.07
N ILE A 38 -7.64 -3.51 5.47
CA ILE A 38 -7.70 -3.26 4.02
C ILE A 38 -6.62 -2.27 3.59
N ILE A 39 -6.45 -1.16 4.30
CA ILE A 39 -5.41 -0.16 4.00
C ILE A 39 -4.02 -0.79 4.08
N ILE A 40 -3.74 -1.54 5.15
CA ILE A 40 -2.47 -2.25 5.32
C ILE A 40 -2.25 -3.27 4.20
N HIS A 41 -3.29 -4.01 3.82
CA HIS A 41 -3.22 -4.97 2.71
C HIS A 41 -2.84 -4.29 1.39
N VAL A 42 -3.49 -3.19 1.03
CA VAL A 42 -3.19 -2.44 -0.21
C VAL A 42 -1.75 -1.94 -0.22
N VAL A 43 -1.28 -1.37 0.89
CA VAL A 43 0.10 -0.87 1.02
C VAL A 43 1.11 -2.01 0.89
N ASN A 44 0.92 -3.09 1.64
CA ASN A 44 1.84 -4.23 1.63
C ASN A 44 1.86 -4.94 0.27
N TYR A 45 0.70 -5.12 -0.34
CA TYR A 45 0.58 -5.75 -1.66
C TYR A 45 1.26 -4.92 -2.74
N THR A 46 1.12 -3.59 -2.69
CA THR A 46 1.82 -2.68 -3.61
C THR A 46 3.33 -2.75 -3.42
N SER A 47 3.81 -2.74 -2.17
CA SER A 47 5.24 -2.87 -1.86
C SER A 47 5.81 -4.19 -2.35
N TYR A 48 5.09 -5.30 -2.15
CA TYR A 48 5.45 -6.62 -2.67
C TYR A 48 5.69 -6.58 -4.19
N HIS A 49 4.73 -6.07 -4.98
CA HIS A 49 4.86 -5.98 -6.43
C HIS A 49 6.01 -5.08 -6.89
N ARG A 50 6.27 -3.97 -6.18
CA ARG A 50 7.38 -3.07 -6.53
C ARG A 50 8.74 -3.74 -6.41
N VAL A 51 8.94 -4.58 -5.38
CA VAL A 51 10.18 -5.35 -5.23
C VAL A 51 10.38 -6.33 -6.38
N PHE A 52 9.31 -6.96 -6.89
CA PHE A 52 9.42 -7.81 -8.08
C PHE A 52 9.84 -7.04 -9.33
N VAL A 53 9.30 -5.82 -9.52
CA VAL A 53 9.68 -4.96 -10.65
C VAL A 53 11.14 -4.52 -10.52
N ASP A 54 11.59 -4.15 -9.33
CA ASP A 54 12.98 -3.78 -9.05
C ASP A 54 13.95 -4.92 -9.39
N GLU A 55 13.63 -6.14 -8.97
CA GLU A 55 14.39 -7.35 -9.32
C GLU A 55 14.46 -7.56 -10.85
N MET A 56 13.34 -7.41 -11.57
CA MET A 56 13.31 -7.54 -13.03
C MET A 56 14.18 -6.48 -13.73
N LEU A 57 14.24 -5.25 -13.20
CA LEU A 57 15.15 -4.20 -13.71
C LEU A 57 16.61 -4.57 -13.45
N GLY A 58 16.91 -5.12 -12.27
CA GLY A 58 18.24 -5.63 -11.92
C GLY A 58 18.74 -6.70 -12.91
N GLN A 59 17.86 -7.58 -13.38
CA GLN A 59 18.20 -8.62 -14.37
C GLN A 59 18.71 -8.06 -15.71
N ILE A 60 18.26 -6.86 -16.10
CA ILE A 60 18.72 -6.18 -17.32
C ILE A 60 19.77 -5.09 -17.03
N LYS A 61 20.28 -5.02 -15.79
CA LYS A 61 21.22 -3.98 -15.32
C LYS A 61 20.68 -2.56 -15.49
N ALA A 62 19.36 -2.39 -15.38
CA ALA A 62 18.74 -1.08 -15.30
C ALA A 62 18.67 -0.63 -13.83
N ASP A 63 18.79 0.67 -13.60
CA ASP A 63 18.59 1.23 -12.27
C ASP A 63 17.11 1.12 -11.88
N GLY A 64 16.86 0.55 -10.70
CA GLY A 64 15.54 0.41 -10.13
C GLY A 64 15.19 1.54 -9.16
N PRO A 65 13.89 1.79 -8.92
CA PRO A 65 13.46 2.81 -7.98
C PRO A 65 13.75 2.37 -6.52
N VAL A 66 14.12 3.31 -5.65
CA VAL A 66 14.25 3.00 -4.22
C VAL A 66 12.86 2.65 -3.65
N CYS A 67 12.74 1.44 -3.10
CA CYS A 67 11.47 0.90 -2.60
C CYS A 67 11.38 0.85 -1.07
N ASP A 68 12.44 1.28 -0.36
CA ASP A 68 12.53 1.18 1.09
C ASP A 68 11.69 2.26 1.81
N PHE A 69 10.80 1.82 2.71
CA PHE A 69 10.01 2.73 3.53
C PHE A 69 10.86 3.70 4.37
N PRO A 70 11.97 3.28 5.02
CA PRO A 70 12.86 4.22 5.71
C PRO A 70 13.46 5.30 4.79
N VAL A 71 13.78 4.96 3.53
CA VAL A 71 14.32 5.92 2.57
C VAL A 71 13.24 6.90 2.14
N TYR A 72 12.02 6.42 1.88
CA TYR A 72 10.86 7.29 1.65
C TYR A 72 10.65 8.29 2.79
N LEU A 73 10.70 7.84 4.04
CA LEU A 73 10.52 8.74 5.19
C LEU A 73 11.62 9.81 5.28
N ARG A 74 12.87 9.45 4.95
CA ARG A 74 13.99 10.38 4.92
C ARG A 74 13.83 11.43 3.82
N GLU A 75 13.40 11.01 2.63
CA GLU A 75 13.42 11.87 1.43
C GLU A 75 12.13 12.67 1.23
N MET A 76 10.99 12.13 1.66
CA MET A 76 9.67 12.68 1.34
C MET A 76 8.83 13.06 2.56
N ALA A 77 8.97 12.36 3.69
CA ALA A 77 8.09 12.56 4.86
C ALA A 77 8.65 13.53 5.92
N ARG A 78 9.93 13.91 5.82
CA ARG A 78 10.53 14.95 6.65
C ARG A 78 11.05 16.06 5.74
N PRO A 79 10.38 17.22 5.67
CA PRO A 79 10.98 18.37 5.02
C PRO A 79 12.21 18.82 5.82
N ALA A 80 13.20 19.36 5.11
CA ALA A 80 14.33 20.08 5.71
C ALA A 80 13.87 21.31 6.49
#